data_AF-A0A2E2QRV9-F1
#
_entry.id   AF-A0A2E2QRV9-F1
#
_cell.length_a   1.000
_cell.length_b   1.000
_cell.length_c   1.000
_cell.angle_alpha   90.00
_cell.angle_beta   90.00
_cell.angle_gamma   90.00
#
_symmetry.space_group_name_H-M   'P 1'
#
loop_
_entity.id
_entity.type
_entity.pdbx_description
1 polymer ?
#
loop_
_entity_poly.entity_id
_entity_poly.type
_entity_poly.pdbx_seq_one_letter_code
_entity_poly.pdbx_strand_id
1 'polypeptide(L)'
;MFTYKTIAPIVLVSLAGTGTVMAQDEDYGLGREATDQEIAGWDIDVPPSGEGLPDGSGSVADGKEVYQAQCQSCHGADGKSGPMDRLAGGNGTLASDSPVKTVGSYWPYATTLYDYVYRAMPFNSPQSLSPDETYAVTAYVLHLNGIVEEDATLDSDSLPEVKMPNRDGFAHPDPRPDVDARACMSDCRSGE
;
A
#
# COMPACT_ATOMS: atom_id res chain seq x y z
N MET A 1 -31.60 28.28 -81.23
CA MET A 1 -30.36 28.11 -80.45
C MET A 1 -30.74 28.16 -78.99
N PHE A 2 -30.60 27.02 -78.30
CA PHE A 2 -31.25 26.72 -77.02
C PHE A 2 -30.49 27.33 -75.85
N THR A 3 -31.23 28.08 -75.02
CA THR A 3 -30.82 28.58 -73.71
C THR A 3 -31.04 27.47 -72.68
N TYR A 4 -30.00 27.01 -72.00
CA TYR A 4 -30.14 26.20 -70.79
C TYR A 4 -29.25 26.71 -69.65
N LYS A 5 -29.91 26.80 -68.50
CA LYS A 5 -29.63 27.51 -67.26
C LYS A 5 -28.58 26.76 -66.44
N THR A 6 -27.59 27.47 -65.90
CA THR A 6 -26.58 26.97 -64.97
C THR A 6 -27.24 26.47 -63.68
N ILE A 7 -27.02 25.19 -63.33
CA ILE A 7 -27.38 24.62 -62.03
C ILE A 7 -26.08 24.38 -61.27
N ALA A 8 -25.90 25.11 -60.16
CA ALA A 8 -24.77 24.95 -59.24
C ALA A 8 -24.90 23.62 -58.47
N PRO A 9 -23.80 22.89 -58.21
CA PRO A 9 -23.84 21.69 -57.38
C PRO A 9 -24.01 22.10 -55.91
N ILE A 10 -25.06 21.57 -55.29
CA ILE A 10 -25.33 21.70 -53.85
C ILE A 10 -24.26 20.93 -53.09
N VAL A 11 -23.56 21.65 -52.23
CA VAL A 11 -22.68 21.13 -51.19
C VAL A 11 -23.52 20.38 -50.15
N LEU A 12 -23.24 19.09 -49.94
CA LEU A 12 -23.75 18.33 -48.80
C LEU A 12 -22.60 18.17 -47.80
N VAL A 13 -22.51 19.09 -46.84
CA VAL A 13 -21.68 18.92 -45.65
C VAL A 13 -22.40 17.94 -44.73
N SER A 14 -21.92 16.71 -44.67
CA SER A 14 -22.31 15.76 -43.63
C SER A 14 -21.74 16.23 -42.30
N LEU A 15 -22.60 16.85 -41.48
CA LEU A 15 -22.32 17.16 -40.08
C LEU A 15 -22.20 15.82 -39.34
N ALA A 16 -20.99 15.30 -39.19
CA ALA A 16 -20.71 14.19 -38.30
C ALA A 16 -20.98 14.70 -36.87
N GLY A 17 -22.17 14.38 -36.35
CA GLY A 17 -22.53 14.66 -34.98
C GLY A 17 -21.51 13.99 -34.06
N THR A 18 -20.66 14.79 -33.44
CA THR A 18 -20.01 14.43 -32.19
C THR A 18 -21.11 14.19 -31.18
N GLY A 19 -21.55 12.94 -31.08
CA GLY A 19 -22.37 12.50 -29.96
C GLY A 19 -21.55 12.74 -28.70
N THR A 20 -21.87 13.80 -27.97
CA THR A 20 -21.53 13.88 -26.56
C THR A 20 -22.16 12.66 -25.92
N VAL A 21 -21.34 11.67 -25.57
CA VAL A 21 -21.73 10.62 -24.64
C VAL A 21 -21.97 11.34 -23.33
N MET A 22 -23.20 11.80 -23.11
CA MET A 22 -23.66 12.17 -21.78
C MET A 22 -23.79 10.85 -21.05
N ALA A 23 -22.80 10.54 -20.21
CA ALA A 23 -23.00 9.54 -19.17
C ALA A 23 -24.27 9.98 -18.41
N GLN A 24 -25.33 9.20 -18.52
CA GLN A 24 -26.48 9.36 -17.64
C GLN A 24 -26.03 8.86 -16.29
N ASP A 25 -25.46 9.76 -15.51
CA ASP A 25 -25.42 9.58 -14.06
C ASP A 25 -26.87 9.69 -13.61
N GLU A 26 -27.51 8.55 -13.37
CA GLU A 26 -28.79 8.56 -12.68
C GLU A 26 -28.52 8.99 -11.24
N ASP A 27 -28.61 10.30 -11.01
CA ASP A 27 -28.53 10.90 -9.68
C ASP A 27 -29.73 10.40 -8.87
N TYR A 28 -29.51 9.34 -8.09
CA TYR A 28 -30.48 8.77 -7.17
C TYR A 28 -30.76 9.67 -5.96
N GLY A 29 -30.08 10.83 -5.84
CA GLY A 29 -30.24 11.77 -4.74
C GLY A 29 -29.74 11.22 -3.40
N LEU A 30 -28.77 10.30 -3.43
CA LEU A 30 -28.19 9.66 -2.23
C LEU A 30 -26.79 10.22 -1.95
N GLY A 31 -26.55 10.57 -0.69
CA GLY A 31 -25.24 11.07 -0.23
C GLY A 31 -25.00 12.55 -0.53
N ARG A 32 -23.76 12.98 -0.33
CA ARG A 32 -23.24 14.30 -0.73
C ARG A 32 -21.76 14.17 -1.05
N GLU A 33 -21.22 15.16 -1.73
CA GLU A 33 -19.76 15.30 -1.90
C GLU A 33 -19.08 15.37 -0.53
N ALA A 34 -18.01 14.60 -0.37
CA ALA A 34 -17.15 14.68 0.82
C ALA A 34 -16.35 15.98 0.77
N THR A 35 -16.24 16.66 1.90
CA THR A 35 -15.41 17.85 2.00
C THR A 35 -13.93 17.47 2.02
N ASP A 36 -13.05 18.38 1.60
CA ASP A 36 -11.59 18.17 1.67
C ASP A 36 -11.13 17.78 3.09
N GLN A 37 -11.79 18.32 4.13
CA GLN A 37 -11.48 17.99 5.52
C GLN A 37 -11.88 16.56 5.91
N GLU A 38 -12.98 16.04 5.36
CA GLU A 38 -13.39 14.66 5.58
C GLU A 38 -12.47 13.68 4.86
N ILE A 39 -12.08 14.01 3.64
CA ILE A 39 -11.11 13.23 2.87
C ILE A 39 -9.77 13.21 3.62
N ALA A 40 -9.22 14.37 3.98
CA ALA A 40 -7.96 14.47 4.70
C ALA A 40 -7.96 13.77 6.08
N GLY A 41 -9.14 13.62 6.71
CA GLY A 41 -9.29 12.89 7.96
C GLY A 41 -9.34 11.37 7.82
N TRP A 42 -9.62 10.84 6.63
CA TRP A 42 -9.79 9.40 6.37
C TRP A 42 -8.68 8.84 5.48
N ASP A 43 -8.33 9.58 4.43
CA ASP A 43 -7.28 9.28 3.47
C ASP A 43 -5.91 9.67 4.05
N ILE A 44 -5.39 8.77 4.87
CA ILE A 44 -4.02 8.82 5.43
C ILE A 44 -3.22 7.61 4.95
N ASP A 45 -3.65 7.00 3.84
CA ASP A 45 -3.01 5.81 3.28
C ASP A 45 -1.65 6.18 2.68
N VAL A 46 -0.62 5.40 3.00
CA VAL A 46 0.72 5.56 2.41
C VAL A 46 1.05 4.37 1.50
N PRO A 47 1.04 4.54 0.16
CA PRO A 47 1.42 3.51 -0.78
C PRO A 47 2.95 3.28 -0.80
N PRO A 48 3.43 2.25 -1.52
CA PRO A 48 4.86 2.00 -1.70
C PRO A 48 5.72 3.17 -2.20
N SER A 49 5.12 4.15 -2.90
CA SER A 49 5.82 5.34 -3.39
C SER A 49 6.11 6.37 -2.30
N GLY A 50 5.45 6.30 -1.15
CA GLY A 50 5.52 7.34 -0.11
C GLY A 50 4.58 8.53 -0.31
N GLU A 51 3.75 8.52 -1.35
CA GLU A 51 2.73 9.56 -1.54
C GLU A 51 1.81 9.67 -0.31
N GLY A 52 1.48 10.89 0.12
CA GLY A 52 0.66 11.11 1.32
C GLY A 52 1.41 11.00 2.66
N LEU A 53 2.72 10.71 2.67
CA LEU A 53 3.53 10.84 3.87
C LEU A 53 3.47 12.28 4.41
N PRO A 54 3.08 12.49 5.68
CA PRO A 54 3.04 13.82 6.27
C PRO A 54 4.46 14.34 6.53
N ASP A 55 4.60 15.67 6.57
CA ASP A 55 5.82 16.33 7.01
C ASP A 55 6.20 15.88 8.42
N GLY A 56 7.48 15.55 8.61
CA GLY A 56 8.02 15.10 9.88
C GLY A 56 9.32 14.34 9.71
N SER A 57 9.94 14.00 10.83
CA SER A 57 11.13 13.14 10.85
C SER A 57 11.27 12.43 12.19
N GLY A 58 11.97 11.31 12.21
CA GLY A 58 12.22 10.58 13.44
C GLY A 58 13.49 9.77 13.40
N SER A 59 14.30 9.87 14.45
CA SER A 59 15.53 9.10 14.59
C SER A 59 15.26 7.72 15.21
N VAL A 60 16.15 6.77 14.97
CA VAL A 60 16.14 5.47 15.66
C VAL A 60 16.20 5.63 17.18
N ALA A 61 16.95 6.63 17.67
CA ALA A 61 17.08 6.92 19.09
C ALA A 61 15.75 7.37 19.72
N ASP A 62 15.07 8.34 19.10
CA ASP A 62 13.74 8.79 19.54
C ASP A 62 12.72 7.65 19.43
N GLY A 63 12.84 6.85 18.37
CA GLY A 63 11.97 5.71 18.11
C GLY A 63 12.04 4.64 19.19
N LYS A 64 13.23 4.44 19.77
CA LYS A 64 13.42 3.55 20.91
C LYS A 64 12.63 4.01 22.12
N GLU A 65 12.58 5.32 22.39
CA GLU A 65 11.82 5.87 23.51
C GLU A 65 10.32 5.68 23.30
N VAL A 66 9.81 5.99 22.11
CA VAL A 66 8.41 5.75 21.72
C VAL A 66 8.08 4.26 21.84
N TYR A 67 8.94 3.38 21.34
CA TYR A 67 8.74 1.93 21.40
C TYR A 67 8.65 1.41 22.83
N GLN A 68 9.53 1.87 23.72
CA GLN A 68 9.54 1.47 25.12
C GLN A 68 8.28 1.94 25.86
N ALA A 69 7.76 3.11 25.50
CA ALA A 69 6.55 3.65 26.12
C ALA A 69 5.28 2.98 25.59
N GLN A 70 5.20 2.74 24.28
CA GLN A 70 3.94 2.46 23.58
C GLN A 70 3.83 1.05 22.98
N CYS A 71 4.95 0.34 22.78
CA CYS A 71 4.96 -0.90 21.98
C CYS A 71 5.48 -2.13 22.74
N GLN A 72 6.51 -1.97 23.58
CA GLN A 72 7.27 -3.09 24.12
C GLN A 72 6.48 -4.03 25.02
N SER A 73 5.39 -3.56 25.66
CA SER A 73 4.57 -4.38 26.56
C SER A 73 3.91 -5.55 25.83
N CYS A 74 3.64 -5.38 24.53
CA CYS A 74 3.04 -6.38 23.65
C CYS A 74 4.07 -7.08 22.76
N HIS A 75 5.06 -6.35 22.23
CA HIS A 75 6.00 -6.88 21.24
C HIS A 75 7.36 -7.32 21.82
N GLY A 76 7.59 -7.07 23.11
CA GLY A 76 8.86 -7.34 23.81
C GLY A 76 9.92 -6.28 23.52
N ALA A 77 10.88 -6.07 24.42
CA ALA A 77 11.92 -5.05 24.25
C ALA A 77 12.82 -5.27 23.03
N ASP A 78 12.92 -6.52 22.57
CA ASP A 78 13.70 -6.95 21.40
C ASP A 78 12.85 -7.12 20.12
N GLY A 79 11.54 -6.85 20.20
CA GLY A 79 10.58 -7.08 19.12
C GLY A 79 10.32 -8.57 18.80
N LYS A 80 10.71 -9.51 19.66
CA LYS A 80 10.64 -10.96 19.41
C LYS A 80 9.94 -11.75 20.51
N SER A 81 9.98 -11.24 21.74
CA SER A 81 9.68 -12.00 22.97
C SER A 81 8.39 -11.57 23.69
N GLY A 82 7.59 -10.70 23.08
CA GLY A 82 6.32 -10.26 23.65
C GLY A 82 5.16 -11.27 23.52
N PRO A 83 4.03 -11.03 24.21
CA PRO A 83 2.83 -11.86 24.11
C PRO A 83 2.10 -11.73 22.75
N MET A 84 2.39 -10.69 21.96
CA MET A 84 1.79 -10.44 20.65
C MET A 84 2.79 -10.72 19.51
N ASP A 85 2.42 -10.37 18.27
CA ASP A 85 3.21 -10.65 17.08
C ASP A 85 4.67 -10.17 17.18
N ARG A 86 5.58 -10.96 16.60
CA ARG A 86 7.00 -10.62 16.51
C ARG A 86 7.21 -9.59 15.41
N LEU A 87 7.89 -8.50 15.74
CA LEU A 87 8.24 -7.44 14.78
C LEU A 87 9.61 -7.67 14.14
N ALA A 88 10.48 -8.47 14.75
CA ALA A 88 11.84 -8.70 14.28
C ALA A 88 12.25 -10.18 14.20
N GLY A 89 13.25 -10.46 13.35
CA GLY A 89 13.83 -11.79 13.17
C GLY A 89 13.12 -12.63 12.11
N GLY A 90 13.51 -13.92 11.98
CA GLY A 90 12.96 -14.80 10.96
C GLY A 90 13.62 -14.69 9.58
N ASN A 91 14.70 -13.91 9.45
CA ASN A 91 15.50 -13.83 8.23
C ASN A 91 15.97 -15.22 7.79
N GLY A 92 15.79 -15.55 6.51
CA GLY A 92 16.14 -16.86 5.95
C GLY A 92 15.19 -18.01 6.30
N THR A 93 14.12 -17.79 7.06
CA THR A 93 13.19 -18.86 7.47
C THR A 93 12.02 -19.08 6.50
N LEU A 94 11.83 -18.19 5.51
CA LEU A 94 10.63 -18.21 4.65
C LEU A 94 10.43 -19.52 3.86
N ALA A 95 11.50 -20.24 3.55
CA ALA A 95 11.46 -21.52 2.82
C ALA A 95 11.45 -22.75 3.74
N SER A 96 11.43 -22.56 5.07
CA SER A 96 11.40 -23.66 6.04
C SER A 96 9.97 -24.14 6.30
N ASP A 97 9.83 -25.29 6.97
CA ASP A 97 8.53 -25.83 7.40
C ASP A 97 7.85 -24.97 8.48
N SER A 98 8.57 -24.01 9.07
CA SER A 98 8.07 -23.13 10.13
C SER A 98 8.57 -21.70 9.92
N PRO A 99 8.08 -21.01 8.87
CA PRO A 99 8.53 -19.67 8.53
C PRO A 99 8.11 -18.67 9.60
N VAL A 100 9.03 -17.77 9.96
CA VAL A 100 8.78 -16.67 10.88
C VAL A 100 8.70 -15.39 10.06
N LYS A 101 7.48 -14.94 9.79
CA LYS A 101 7.18 -13.74 9.00
C LYS A 101 7.10 -12.52 9.92
N THR A 102 8.02 -11.58 9.76
CA THR A 102 8.09 -10.32 10.51
C THR A 102 8.26 -9.15 9.54
N VAL A 103 8.39 -7.94 10.07
CA VAL A 103 8.72 -6.76 9.27
C VAL A 103 9.97 -7.01 8.43
N GLY A 104 11.08 -7.42 9.06
CA GLY A 104 12.34 -7.56 8.34
C GLY A 104 12.44 -8.80 7.46
N SER A 105 11.76 -9.89 7.82
CA SER A 105 11.86 -11.14 7.06
C SER A 105 10.90 -11.24 5.89
N TYR A 106 9.77 -10.52 5.91
CA TYR A 106 8.67 -10.74 4.97
C TYR A 106 8.16 -9.49 4.29
N TRP A 107 8.09 -8.33 4.96
CA TRP A 107 7.42 -7.17 4.40
C TRP A 107 8.24 -6.53 3.25
N PRO A 108 7.61 -6.12 2.13
CA PRO A 108 8.33 -5.61 0.96
C PRO A 108 8.62 -4.09 0.99
N TYR A 109 7.88 -3.31 1.80
CA TYR A 109 7.99 -1.84 1.83
C TYR A 109 8.02 -1.31 3.27
N ALA A 110 8.94 -0.39 3.54
CA ALA A 110 9.00 0.33 4.82
C ALA A 110 7.83 1.29 4.99
N THR A 111 7.29 1.84 3.89
CA THR A 111 6.11 2.72 3.93
C THR A 111 4.87 2.00 4.46
N THR A 112 4.70 0.71 4.16
CA THR A 112 3.60 -0.09 4.74
C THR A 112 3.72 -0.23 6.26
N LEU A 113 4.94 -0.28 6.81
CA LEU A 113 5.13 -0.26 8.26
C LEU A 113 4.67 1.08 8.84
N TYR A 114 5.09 2.20 8.24
CA TYR A 114 4.67 3.53 8.68
C TYR A 114 3.14 3.68 8.62
N ASP A 115 2.54 3.36 7.47
CA ASP A 115 1.09 3.40 7.24
C ASP A 115 0.32 2.66 8.34
N TYR A 116 0.70 1.41 8.57
CA TYR A 116 0.06 0.56 9.55
C TYR A 116 0.23 1.10 10.97
N VAL A 117 1.42 1.57 11.32
CA VAL A 117 1.68 2.12 12.66
C VAL A 117 0.86 3.40 12.87
N TYR A 118 0.89 4.33 11.92
CA TYR A 118 0.16 5.60 12.00
C TYR A 118 -1.35 5.37 12.17
N ARG A 119 -1.90 4.46 11.37
CA ARG A 119 -3.33 4.19 11.30
C ARG A 119 -3.86 3.32 12.44
N ALA A 120 -3.09 2.32 12.88
CA ALA A 120 -3.61 1.22 13.69
C ALA A 120 -2.87 0.99 15.01
N MET A 121 -1.75 1.68 15.26
CA MET A 121 -0.98 1.53 16.50
C MET A 121 -0.95 2.81 17.34
N PRO A 122 -0.75 2.70 18.67
CA PRO A 122 -0.77 1.47 19.47
C PRO A 122 -2.16 0.81 19.47
N PHE A 123 -2.21 -0.51 19.64
CA PHE A 123 -3.47 -1.27 19.50
C PHE A 123 -4.62 -0.78 20.39
N ASN A 124 -4.32 -0.26 21.58
CA ASN A 124 -5.30 0.29 22.51
C ASN A 124 -5.65 1.77 22.26
N SER A 125 -4.93 2.44 21.36
CA SER A 125 -5.10 3.86 21.06
C SER A 125 -4.61 4.19 19.64
N PRO A 126 -5.25 3.64 18.58
CA PRO A 126 -4.84 3.88 17.21
C PRO A 126 -4.93 5.37 16.85
N GLN A 127 -4.10 5.83 15.90
CA GLN A 127 -4.00 7.24 15.48
C GLN A 127 -3.65 8.23 16.62
N SER A 128 -2.96 7.76 17.66
CA SER A 128 -2.52 8.62 18.77
C SER A 128 -1.08 9.11 18.64
N LEU A 129 -0.28 8.50 17.77
CA LEU A 129 1.08 8.95 17.48
C LEU A 129 1.06 10.10 16.48
N SER A 130 1.90 11.09 16.72
CA SER A 130 2.22 12.12 15.74
C SER A 130 3.01 11.56 14.54
N PRO A 131 3.11 12.30 13.42
CA PRO A 131 4.01 11.96 12.32
C PRO A 131 5.44 11.69 12.76
N ASP A 132 6.04 12.57 13.56
CA ASP A 132 7.43 12.43 14.06
C ASP A 132 7.61 11.15 14.89
N GLU A 133 6.69 10.89 15.83
CA GLU A 133 6.72 9.66 16.65
C GLU A 133 6.57 8.40 15.79
N THR A 134 5.77 8.48 14.72
CA THR A 134 5.56 7.37 13.79
C THR A 134 6.79 7.11 12.94
N TYR A 135 7.44 8.15 12.40
CA TYR A 135 8.73 8.01 11.71
C TYR A 135 9.78 7.41 12.63
N ALA A 136 9.86 7.92 13.86
CA ALA A 136 10.83 7.50 14.85
C ALA A 136 10.66 6.00 15.17
N VAL A 137 9.46 5.56 15.57
CA VAL A 137 9.22 4.15 15.92
C VAL A 137 9.37 3.23 14.70
N THR A 138 9.03 3.71 13.50
CA THR A 138 9.30 2.99 12.23
C THR A 138 10.80 2.78 12.04
N ALA A 139 11.62 3.83 12.18
CA ALA A 139 13.07 3.76 12.10
C ALA A 139 13.64 2.76 13.12
N TYR A 140 13.15 2.78 14.36
CA TYR A 140 13.58 1.85 15.40
C TYR A 140 13.22 0.39 15.09
N VAL A 141 12.02 0.11 14.57
CA VAL A 141 11.64 -1.25 14.18
C VAL A 141 12.47 -1.76 12.98
N LEU A 142 12.81 -0.87 12.04
CA LEU A 142 13.74 -1.19 10.95
C LEU A 142 15.16 -1.49 11.48
N HIS A 143 15.62 -0.71 12.47
CA HIS A 143 16.89 -0.94 13.15
C HIS A 143 16.93 -2.28 13.92
N LEU A 144 15.85 -2.64 14.62
CA LEU A 144 15.72 -3.97 15.28
C LEU A 144 15.87 -5.14 14.28
N ASN A 145 15.60 -4.89 13.01
CA ASN A 145 15.76 -5.84 11.91
C ASN A 145 17.10 -5.71 11.17
N GLY A 146 17.98 -4.78 11.56
CA GLY A 146 19.27 -4.53 10.93
C GLY A 146 19.15 -3.93 9.52
N ILE A 147 18.07 -3.20 9.24
CA ILE A 147 17.79 -2.60 7.93
C ILE A 147 18.36 -1.18 7.83
N VAL A 148 18.36 -0.46 8.95
CA VAL A 148 18.95 0.89 9.07
C VAL A 148 19.91 0.93 10.27
N GLU A 149 20.90 1.81 10.20
CA GLU A 149 21.92 2.01 11.24
C GLU A 149 21.33 2.68 12.50
N GLU A 150 22.03 2.59 13.64
CA GLU A 150 21.56 3.13 14.93
C GLU A 150 21.41 4.66 14.96
N ASP A 151 22.15 5.37 14.11
CA ASP A 151 22.13 6.83 13.99
C ASP A 151 21.25 7.35 12.85
N ALA A 152 20.48 6.48 12.20
CA ALA A 152 19.60 6.86 11.10
C ALA A 152 18.43 7.74 11.58
N THR A 153 18.06 8.70 10.73
CA THR A 153 16.82 9.49 10.82
C THR A 153 16.05 9.29 9.53
N LEU A 154 14.75 9.02 9.65
CA LEU A 154 13.84 8.85 8.52
C LEU A 154 12.80 9.97 8.47
N ASP A 155 12.40 10.31 7.26
CA ASP A 155 11.40 11.33 6.92
C ASP A 155 10.62 10.90 5.67
N SER A 156 9.79 11.80 5.14
CA SER A 156 8.96 11.55 3.96
C SER A 156 9.76 11.22 2.70
N ASP A 157 10.99 11.75 2.58
CA ASP A 157 11.85 11.55 1.43
C ASP A 157 12.66 10.25 1.54
N SER A 158 13.21 9.97 2.72
CA SER A 158 14.14 8.85 2.95
C SER A 158 13.44 7.52 3.25
N LEU A 159 12.25 7.52 3.86
CA LEU A 159 11.53 6.28 4.19
C LEU A 159 11.19 5.43 2.95
N PRO A 160 10.69 5.99 1.83
CA PRO A 160 10.39 5.21 0.62
C PRO A 160 11.65 4.61 -0.05
N GLU A 161 12.82 5.20 0.20
CA GLU A 161 14.10 4.73 -0.34
C GLU A 161 14.64 3.48 0.39
N VAL A 162 14.12 3.17 1.58
CA VAL A 162 14.53 2.00 2.35
C VAL A 162 14.19 0.71 1.58
N LYS A 163 15.22 -0.05 1.21
CA LYS A 163 15.08 -1.34 0.52
C LYS A 163 14.93 -2.47 1.53
N MET A 164 13.70 -2.98 1.67
CA MET A 164 13.40 -4.13 2.51
C MET A 164 14.01 -5.42 1.95
N PRO A 165 14.47 -6.37 2.80
CA PRO A 165 15.10 -7.61 2.33
C PRO A 165 14.23 -8.47 1.40
N ASN A 166 12.90 -8.46 1.60
CA ASN A 166 11.95 -9.24 0.81
C ASN A 166 11.20 -8.41 -0.26
N ARG A 167 11.81 -7.32 -0.75
CA ARG A 167 11.23 -6.39 -1.75
C ARG A 167 10.66 -7.12 -2.97
N ASP A 168 11.40 -8.11 -3.49
CA ASP A 168 11.07 -8.85 -4.70
C ASP A 168 10.46 -10.24 -4.40
N GLY A 169 10.06 -10.49 -3.15
CA GLY A 169 9.57 -11.79 -2.69
C GLY A 169 8.10 -12.08 -3.00
N PHE A 170 7.42 -11.19 -3.72
CA PHE A 170 5.97 -11.27 -3.99
C PHE A 170 5.70 -11.28 -5.50
N ALA A 171 4.72 -12.08 -5.91
CA ALA A 171 4.22 -12.09 -7.28
C ALA A 171 2.93 -11.26 -7.38
N HIS A 172 2.93 -10.27 -8.26
CA HIS A 172 1.74 -9.51 -8.63
C HIS A 172 1.74 -9.23 -10.14
N PRO A 173 0.61 -9.44 -10.85
CA PRO A 173 -0.64 -10.01 -10.36
C PRO A 173 -0.50 -11.50 -9.95
N ASP A 174 -1.51 -12.06 -9.29
CA ASP A 174 -1.54 -13.50 -8.99
C ASP A 174 -1.40 -14.28 -10.32
N PRO A 175 -0.37 -15.13 -10.48
CA PRO A 175 -0.13 -15.83 -11.74
C PRO A 175 -1.10 -17.00 -11.96
N ARG A 176 -1.90 -17.37 -10.96
CA ARG A 176 -2.85 -18.50 -11.06
C ARG A 176 -4.08 -18.08 -11.88
N PRO A 177 -4.65 -19.01 -12.68
CA PRO A 177 -5.89 -18.74 -13.37
C PRO A 177 -7.08 -18.68 -12.39
N ASP A 178 -8.12 -17.92 -12.75
CA ASP A 178 -9.38 -17.87 -11.98
C ASP A 178 -10.00 -19.26 -11.77
N VAL A 179 -9.84 -20.16 -12.75
CA VAL A 179 -10.24 -21.56 -12.68
C VAL A 179 -9.19 -22.47 -13.34
N ASP A 180 -8.84 -23.57 -12.67
CA ASP A 180 -8.06 -24.67 -13.28
C ASP A 180 -8.99 -25.85 -13.60
N ALA A 181 -9.73 -25.73 -14.71
CA ALA A 181 -10.79 -26.67 -15.09
C ALA A 181 -10.31 -27.78 -16.05
N ARG A 182 -9.06 -28.22 -15.95
CA ARG A 182 -8.55 -29.34 -16.77
C ARG A 182 -8.79 -30.67 -16.08
N ALA A 183 -10.04 -31.13 -16.11
CA ALA A 183 -10.36 -32.50 -15.72
C ALA A 183 -9.71 -33.48 -16.71
N CYS A 184 -9.13 -34.56 -16.18
CA CYS A 184 -8.81 -35.71 -17.01
C CYS A 184 -10.13 -36.36 -17.47
N MET A 185 -10.27 -36.59 -18.77
CA MET A 185 -11.52 -37.11 -19.37
C MET A 185 -11.45 -38.59 -19.75
N SER A 186 -10.25 -39.18 -19.85
CA SER A 186 -10.03 -40.57 -20.25
C SER A 186 -8.72 -41.11 -19.67
N ASP A 187 -8.70 -42.39 -19.31
CA ASP A 187 -7.52 -43.11 -18.77
C ASP A 187 -6.85 -42.42 -17.56
N CYS A 188 -7.67 -41.80 -16.71
CA CYS A 188 -7.21 -41.07 -15.54
C CYS A 188 -6.68 -42.03 -14.48
N ARG A 189 -5.42 -41.87 -14.10
CA ARG A 189 -4.87 -42.59 -12.95
C ARG A 189 -5.36 -41.94 -11.66
N SER A 190 -6.11 -42.69 -10.86
CA SER A 190 -6.33 -42.36 -9.46
C SER A 190 -5.03 -42.66 -8.69
N GLY A 191 -4.48 -41.66 -8.00
CA GLY A 191 -3.19 -41.77 -7.32
C GLY A 191 -3.15 -42.85 -6.23
N GLU A 192 -2.04 -43.60 -6.22
CA GLU A 192 -1.48 -44.34 -5.07
C GLU A 192 -0.75 -43.37 -4.13
#